data_AF-A0A832QC91-F1
#
_entry.id   AF-A0A832QC91-F1
#
_cell.length_a   1.000
_cell.length_b   1.000
_cell.length_c   1.000
_cell.angle_alpha   90.00
_cell.angle_beta   90.00
_cell.angle_gamma   90.00
#
_symmetry.space_group_name_H-M   'P 1'
#
loop_
_entity.id
_entity.type
_entity.pdbx_description
1 polymer ?
#
loop_
_entity_poly.entity_id
_entity_poly.type
_entity_poly.pdbx_seq_one_letter_code
_entity_poly.pdbx_strand_id
1 'polypeptide(L)'
;MAEVKNAKKVYTLDEIKFKEENKTISILSWIFIVGLIMFFVEKEDSFVRYVGAQAAIMGLFSMLTFIPIIGWLLGPIAFVCMIIGMVKTAKGERFDVPLVSDLALKAMAAL
;
A
#
# COMPACT_ATOMS: atom_id res chain seq x y z
N MET A 1 -4.12 -24.67 28.12
CA MET A 1 -3.82 -23.28 27.70
C MET A 1 -4.52 -23.08 26.38
N ALA A 2 -5.67 -22.40 26.38
CA ALA A 2 -6.38 -22.10 25.14
C ALA A 2 -5.52 -21.10 24.37
N GLU A 3 -4.98 -21.52 23.22
CA GLU A 3 -4.37 -20.60 22.26
C GLU A 3 -5.45 -19.59 21.89
N VAL A 4 -5.33 -18.37 22.41
CA VAL A 4 -6.05 -17.22 21.90
C VAL A 4 -5.53 -17.07 20.47
N LYS A 5 -6.22 -17.71 19.51
CA LYS A 5 -6.08 -17.38 18.09
C LYS A 5 -6.29 -15.88 18.03
N ASN A 6 -5.19 -15.13 17.90
CA ASN A 6 -5.21 -13.71 17.56
C ASN A 6 -6.21 -13.59 16.40
N ALA A 7 -7.39 -13.06 16.67
CA ALA A 7 -8.38 -12.81 15.66
C ALA A 7 -7.74 -11.81 14.69
N LYS A 8 -7.16 -12.32 13.59
CA LYS A 8 -6.52 -11.48 12.58
C LYS A 8 -7.56 -10.46 12.14
N LYS A 9 -7.28 -9.18 12.40
CA LYS A 9 -8.14 -8.08 11.97
C LYS A 9 -8.24 -8.15 10.44
N VAL A 10 -9.43 -8.45 9.94
CA VAL A 10 -9.71 -8.49 8.50
C VAL A 10 -9.97 -7.06 8.07
N TYR A 11 -9.07 -6.49 7.28
CA TYR A 11 -9.26 -5.15 6.72
C TYR A 11 -10.18 -5.24 5.51
N THR A 12 -11.22 -4.42 5.49
CA THR A 12 -12.08 -4.21 4.33
C THR A 12 -11.81 -2.84 3.73
N LEU A 13 -12.07 -2.70 2.43
CA LEU A 13 -11.91 -1.41 1.76
C LEU A 13 -12.81 -0.34 2.36
N ASP A 14 -14.00 -0.68 2.86
CA ASP A 14 -14.94 0.30 3.43
C ASP A 14 -14.44 0.98 4.72
N GLU A 15 -13.51 0.32 5.43
CA GLU A 15 -12.87 0.83 6.65
C GLU A 15 -11.68 1.76 6.35
N ILE A 16 -11.16 1.74 5.13
CA ILE A 16 -9.97 2.49 4.72
C ILE A 16 -10.41 3.85 4.18
N LYS A 17 -10.55 4.81 5.10
CA LYS A 17 -11.03 6.16 4.82
C LYS A 17 -9.89 7.16 4.88
N PHE A 18 -9.83 8.00 3.85
CA PHE A 18 -8.88 9.09 3.80
C PHE A 18 -9.11 10.09 4.95
N LYS A 19 -8.01 10.58 5.55
CA LYS A 19 -8.02 11.62 6.57
C LYS A 19 -7.18 12.81 6.11
N GLU A 20 -7.78 14.01 6.10
CA GLU A 20 -7.10 15.23 5.62
C GLU A 20 -5.88 15.58 6.49
N GLU A 21 -5.92 15.29 7.79
CA GLU A 21 -4.81 15.50 8.74
C GLU A 21 -3.51 14.81 8.32
N ASN A 22 -3.63 13.63 7.69
CA ASN A 22 -2.50 12.79 7.27
C ASN A 22 -2.28 12.81 5.76
N LYS A 23 -2.82 13.81 5.05
CA LYS A 23 -2.73 13.92 3.60
C LYS A 23 -1.29 13.90 3.09
N THR A 24 -0.42 14.72 3.67
CA THR A 24 0.98 14.82 3.24
C THR A 24 1.68 13.47 3.37
N ILE A 25 1.53 12.80 4.51
CA ILE A 25 2.19 11.52 4.74
C ILE A 25 1.57 10.40 3.89
N SER A 26 0.28 10.48 3.60
CA SER A 26 -0.40 9.58 2.66
C SER A 26 0.15 9.71 1.24
N ILE A 27 0.37 10.94 0.75
CA ILE A 27 0.96 11.18 -0.58
C ILE A 27 2.39 10.64 -0.61
N LEU A 28 3.20 10.94 0.40
CA LEU A 28 4.59 10.49 0.47
C LEU A 28 4.69 8.96 0.59
N SER A 29 3.70 8.30 1.19
CA SER A 29 3.66 6.84 1.32
C SER A 29 3.58 6.11 -0.02
N TRP A 30 3.28 6.79 -1.14
CA TRP A 30 3.39 6.19 -2.47
C TRP A 30 4.84 5.95 -2.90
N ILE A 31 5.81 6.65 -2.31
CA ILE A 31 7.24 6.40 -2.54
C ILE A 31 7.61 5.11 -1.82
N PHE A 32 8.16 4.13 -2.55
CA PHE A 32 8.43 2.78 -2.03
C PHE A 32 9.05 2.74 -0.62
N ILE A 33 10.17 3.44 -0.40
CA ILE A 33 10.88 3.41 0.88
C ILE A 33 10.03 4.03 2.00
N VAL A 34 9.35 5.15 1.72
CA VAL A 34 8.48 5.82 2.69
C VAL A 34 7.25 4.95 2.98
N GLY A 35 6.62 4.41 1.94
CA GLY A 35 5.48 3.52 2.05
C GLY A 35 5.80 2.27 2.86
N LEU A 36 6.97 1.67 2.65
CA LEU A 36 7.45 0.54 3.43
C LEU A 36 7.57 0.89 4.92
N ILE A 37 8.18 2.04 5.25
CA ILE A 37 8.29 2.51 6.63
C ILE A 37 6.89 2.73 7.22
N MET A 38 6.03 3.46 6.52
CA MET A 38 4.68 3.76 6.99
C MET A 38 3.83 2.50 7.16
N PHE A 39 4.00 1.49 6.31
CA PHE A 39 3.30 0.22 6.47
C PHE A 39 3.57 -0.48 7.82
N PHE A 40 4.81 -0.38 8.33
CA PHE A 40 5.19 -0.98 9.60
C PHE A 40 4.96 -0.05 10.80
N VAL A 41 5.22 1.24 10.64
CA VAL A 41 5.17 2.25 11.72
C VAL A 41 3.75 2.72 11.98
N GLU A 42 2.95 2.94 10.94
CA GLU A 42 1.58 3.44 11.08
C GLU A 42 0.64 2.35 11.60
N LYS A 43 -0.10 2.66 12.67
CA LYS A 43 -1.05 1.73 13.30
C LYS A 43 -2.44 2.33 13.46
N GLU A 44 -2.54 3.67 13.49
CA GLU A 44 -3.78 4.41 13.76
C GLU A 44 -4.49 4.80 12.46
N ASP A 45 -3.72 5.17 11.44
CA ASP A 45 -4.26 5.53 10.12
C ASP A 45 -4.24 4.33 9.15
N SER A 46 -5.41 3.70 8.99
CA SER A 46 -5.60 2.58 8.06
C SER A 46 -5.36 2.97 6.60
N PHE A 47 -5.58 4.23 6.22
CA PHE A 47 -5.37 4.72 4.85
C PHE A 47 -3.89 4.89 4.54
N VAL A 48 -3.15 5.57 5.40
CA VAL A 48 -1.68 5.73 5.26
C VAL A 48 -1.01 4.36 5.26
N ARG A 49 -1.41 3.48 6.19
CA ARG A 49 -0.89 2.11 6.27
C ARG A 49 -1.20 1.30 5.02
N TYR A 50 -2.40 1.46 4.44
CA TYR A 50 -2.82 0.79 3.21
C TYR A 50 -2.05 1.27 1.97
N VAL A 51 -1.91 2.59 1.79
CA VAL A 51 -1.08 3.16 0.73
C VAL A 51 0.36 2.66 0.86
N GLY A 52 0.90 2.67 2.07
CA GLY A 52 2.23 2.15 2.36
C GLY A 52 2.37 0.66 2.01
N ALA A 53 1.37 -0.16 2.34
CA ALA A 53 1.33 -1.58 1.97
C ALA A 53 1.34 -1.77 0.44
N GLN A 54 0.51 -1.01 -0.29
CA GLN A 54 0.48 -1.06 -1.76
C GLN A 54 1.83 -0.67 -2.36
N ALA A 55 2.43 0.42 -1.89
CA ALA A 55 3.74 0.88 -2.35
C ALA A 55 4.85 -0.14 -2.05
N ALA A 56 4.84 -0.75 -0.86
CA ALA A 56 5.78 -1.79 -0.46
C ALA A 56 5.69 -3.02 -1.38
N ILE A 57 4.47 -3.50 -1.66
CA ILE A 57 4.24 -4.66 -2.53
C ILE A 57 4.66 -4.35 -3.97
N MET A 58 4.32 -3.16 -4.48
CA MET A 58 4.73 -2.75 -5.82
C MET A 58 6.24 -2.62 -5.96
N GLY A 59 6.93 -2.07 -4.95
CA GLY A 59 8.39 -2.01 -4.95
C GLY A 59 9.07 -3.36 -4.75
N LEU A 60 8.43 -4.32 -4.08
CA LEU A 60 8.92 -5.69 -4.07
C LEU A 60 8.80 -6.35 -5.45
N PHE A 61 7.69 -6.11 -6.17
CA PHE A 61 7.56 -6.59 -7.55
C PHE A 61 8.55 -5.92 -8.51
N SER A 62 8.93 -4.67 -8.26
CA SER A 62 9.97 -4.03 -9.06
C SER A 62 11.36 -4.64 -8.85
N MET A 63 11.59 -5.43 -7.78
CA MET A 63 12.82 -6.23 -7.66
C MET A 63 12.87 -7.44 -8.61
N LEU A 64 11.73 -7.88 -9.15
CA LEU A 64 11.67 -8.91 -10.19
C LEU A 64 12.13 -8.40 -11.57
N THR A 65 12.58 -7.14 -11.65
CA THR A 65 13.09 -6.53 -12.88
C THR A 65 14.36 -7.17 -13.44
N PHE A 66 15.01 -8.05 -12.67
CA PHE A 66 16.13 -8.87 -13.14
C PHE A 66 15.73 -9.84 -14.27
N ILE A 67 14.45 -10.17 -14.42
CA ILE A 67 13.96 -10.97 -15.54
C ILE A 67 13.72 -10.02 -16.74
N PRO A 68 14.51 -10.13 -17.84
CA PRO A 68 14.30 -9.31 -19.03
C PRO A 68 12.88 -9.52 -19.59
N ILE A 69 12.34 -8.50 -20.27
CA ILE A 69 10.94 -8.42 -20.76
C ILE A 69 9.92 -8.15 -19.63
N ILE A 70 9.87 -8.97 -18.58
CA ILE A 70 8.90 -8.79 -17.47
C ILE A 70 9.21 -7.51 -16.69
N GLY A 71 10.48 -7.30 -16.34
CA GLY A 71 10.93 -6.10 -15.64
C GLY A 71 10.64 -4.80 -16.36
N TRP A 72 10.81 -4.80 -17.69
CA TRP A 72 10.63 -3.62 -18.52
C TRP A 72 9.16 -3.19 -18.64
N LEU A 73 8.22 -4.12 -18.46
CA LEU A 73 6.80 -3.79 -18.40
C LEU A 73 6.39 -3.36 -16.98
N LEU A 74 6.82 -4.10 -15.96
CA LEU A 74 6.41 -3.84 -14.58
C LEU A 74 6.94 -2.52 -14.03
N GLY A 75 8.18 -2.12 -14.36
CA GLY A 75 8.77 -0.87 -13.87
C GLY A 75 7.95 0.38 -14.24
N PRO A 76 7.70 0.63 -15.54
CA PRO A 76 6.87 1.75 -15.99
C PRO A 76 5.44 1.69 -15.45
N ILE A 77 4.81 0.50 -15.40
CA ILE A 77 3.47 0.35 -14.83
C ILE A 77 3.46 0.77 -13.35
N ALA A 78 4.43 0.29 -12.57
CA ALA A 78 4.54 0.64 -11.15
C ALA A 78 4.75 2.15 -10.96
N PHE A 79 5.57 2.78 -11.81
CA PHE A 79 5.80 4.22 -11.78
C PHE A 79 4.53 5.01 -12.12
N VAL A 80 3.77 4.60 -13.14
CA VAL A 80 2.49 5.24 -13.50
C VAL A 80 1.47 5.09 -12.37
N CYS A 81 1.32 3.90 -11.80
CA CYS A 81 0.45 3.66 -10.66
C CYS A 81 0.84 4.51 -9.44
N MET A 82 2.14 4.70 -9.19
CA MET A 82 2.65 5.58 -8.14
C MET A 82 2.19 7.03 -8.35
N ILE A 83 2.37 7.58 -9.55
CA ILE A 83 1.95 8.95 -9.87
C ILE A 83 0.43 9.11 -9.77
N ILE A 84 -0.35 8.18 -10.33
CA ILE A 84 -1.82 8.19 -10.23
C ILE A 84 -2.25 8.14 -8.76
N GLY A 85 -1.60 7.30 -7.97
CA GLY A 85 -1.83 7.17 -6.53
C GLY A 85 -1.59 8.47 -5.79
N MET A 86 -0.46 9.14 -6.02
CA MET A 86 -0.16 10.45 -5.43
C MET A 86 -1.23 11.49 -5.81
N VAL A 87 -1.61 11.57 -7.09
CA VAL A 87 -2.60 12.55 -7.57
C VAL A 87 -3.99 12.29 -6.97
N LYS A 88 -4.44 11.04 -6.92
CA LYS A 88 -5.72 10.68 -6.30
C LYS A 88 -5.72 10.97 -4.81
N THR A 89 -4.64 10.61 -4.12
CA THR A 89 -4.50 10.89 -2.68
C THR A 89 -4.50 12.39 -2.40
N ALA A 90 -3.87 13.20 -3.26
CA ALA A 90 -3.91 14.66 -3.15
C ALA A 90 -5.33 15.25 -3.31
N LYS A 91 -6.21 14.55 -4.03
CA LYS A 91 -7.64 14.86 -4.14
C LYS A 91 -8.50 14.29 -3.00
N GLY A 92 -7.90 13.58 -2.04
CA GLY A 92 -8.62 12.89 -0.96
C GLY A 92 -9.30 11.60 -1.42
N GLU A 93 -8.94 11.07 -2.59
CA GLU A 93 -9.48 9.84 -3.15
C GLU A 93 -8.54 8.66 -2.86
N ARG A 94 -9.12 7.48 -2.60
CA ARG A 94 -8.34 6.24 -2.53
C ARG A 94 -8.05 5.73 -3.94
N PHE A 95 -6.84 5.19 -4.13
CA PHE A 95 -6.48 4.49 -5.36
C PHE A 95 -6.19 3.02 -5.10
N ASP A 96 -7.14 2.17 -5.49
CA ASP A 96 -7.03 0.72 -5.36
C ASP A 96 -6.36 0.16 -6.62
N VAL A 97 -5.09 -0.22 -6.51
CA VAL A 97 -4.33 -0.82 -7.62
C VAL A 97 -4.78 -2.29 -7.75
N PRO A 98 -5.34 -2.70 -8.90
CA PRO A 98 -5.81 -4.08 -9.08
C PRO A 98 -4.71 -5.09 -8.76
N LEU A 99 -5.09 -6.23 -8.15
CA LEU A 99 -4.19 -7.29 -7.64
C LEU A 99 -3.31 -6.88 -6.45
N VAL A 100 -2.83 -5.65 -6.39
CA VAL A 100 -1.99 -5.13 -5.28
C VAL A 100 -2.85 -4.82 -4.06
N SER A 101 -4.05 -4.27 -4.24
CA SER A 101 -4.96 -3.92 -3.14
C SER A 101 -5.32 -5.13 -2.27
N ASP A 102 -5.68 -6.27 -2.86
CA ASP A 102 -5.99 -7.48 -2.10
C ASP A 102 -4.76 -8.01 -1.34
N LEU A 103 -3.58 -7.92 -1.94
CA LEU A 103 -2.32 -8.29 -1.29
C LEU A 103 -1.99 -7.33 -0.14
N ALA A 104 -2.27 -6.04 -0.29
CA ALA A 104 -2.08 -5.03 0.73
C ALA A 104 -2.97 -5.28 1.95
N LEU A 105 -4.26 -5.56 1.74
CA LEU A 105 -5.20 -5.92 2.82
C LEU A 105 -4.75 -7.18 3.56
N LYS A 106 -4.31 -8.21 2.82
CA LYS A 106 -3.76 -9.44 3.41
C LYS A 106 -2.48 -9.19 4.20
N ALA A 107 -1.59 -8.34 3.69
CA ALA A 107 -0.36 -7.96 4.38
C ALA A 107 -0.66 -7.17 5.67
N MET A 108 -1.61 -6.24 5.64
CA MET A 108 -2.09 -5.53 6.82
C MET A 108 -2.73 -6.45 7.86
N ALA A 109 -3.47 -7.48 7.42
CA ALA A 109 -4.09 -8.46 8.32
C ALA A 109 -3.08 -9.46 8.92
N ALA A 110 -1.89 -9.60 8.32
CA ALA A 110 -0.86 -10.52 8.77
C ALA A 110 0.08 -9.94 9.84
N LEU A 111 0.09 -8.60 10.00
CA LEU A 111 1.02 -7.83 10.85
C LEU A 111 0.29 -6.89 11.81
#